data_AF-A0A0J8SVI1-F1
#
_entry.id   AF-A0A0J8SVI1-F1
#
_cell.length_a   1.000
_cell.length_b   1.000
_cell.length_c   1.000
_cell.angle_alpha   90.00
_cell.angle_beta   90.00
_cell.angle_gamma   90.00
#
_symmetry.space_group_name_H-M   'P 1'
#
loop_
_entity.id
_entity.type
_entity.pdbx_description
1 polymer ?
#
loop_
_entity_poly.entity_id
_entity_poly.type
_entity_poly.pdbx_seq_one_letter_code
_entity_poly.pdbx_strand_id
1 'polypeptide(L)' 'MESSVIELLKPITLEKENCTPIIYEEGTVLKVVMQTPTSLLVTTDNQFNFTVALKDENTIWREL' A
#
# COMPACT_ATOMS: atom_id res chain seq x y z
N MET A 1 -11.30 -15.86 4.64
CA MET A 1 -10.25 -15.16 3.87
C MET A 1 -9.28 -14.66 4.90
N GLU A 2 -8.09 -15.24 4.93
CA GLU A 2 -7.03 -14.78 5.84
C GLU A 2 -6.70 -13.33 5.49
N SER A 3 -6.47 -12.52 6.51
CA SER A 3 -6.10 -11.12 6.33
C SER A 3 -4.66 -11.05 5.82
N SER A 4 -4.48 -10.98 4.51
CA SER A 4 -3.18 -10.72 3.88
C SER A 4 -2.65 -9.36 4.29
N VAL A 5 -1.35 -9.29 4.55
CA VAL A 5 -0.61 -8.06 4.79
C VAL A 5 0.54 -7.97 3.80
N ILE A 6 0.91 -6.76 3.43
CA ILE A 6 2.03 -6.50 2.54
C ILE A 6 3.03 -5.59 3.22
N GLU A 7 4.30 -5.71 2.86
CA GLU A 7 5.37 -4.81 3.28
C GLU A 7 5.83 -3.96 2.09
N LEU A 8 6.08 -2.67 2.32
CA LEU A 8 6.69 -1.78 1.34
C LEU A 8 8.20 -2.03 1.26
N LEU A 9 8.70 -2.32 0.07
CA LEU A 9 10.13 -2.43 -0.25
C LEU A 9 10.75 -1.09 -0.68
N LYS A 10 9.92 -0.09 -0.95
CA LYS A 10 10.33 1.28 -1.28
C LYS A 10 9.33 2.28 -0.70
N PRO A 11 9.76 3.52 -0.41
CA PRO A 11 8.84 4.53 0.08
C PRO A 11 7.78 4.88 -0.98
N ILE A 12 6.56 5.14 -0.51
CA ILE A 12 5.43 5.60 -1.34
C ILE A 12 5.04 7.00 -0.87
N THR A 13 5.03 7.95 -1.81
CA THR A 13 4.49 9.29 -1.60
C THR A 13 3.11 9.39 -2.25
N LEU A 14 2.09 9.70 -1.46
CA LEU A 14 0.76 10.00 -1.94
C LEU A 14 0.58 11.51 -2.01
N GLU A 15 0.34 12.00 -3.23
CA GLU A 15 0.17 13.43 -3.51
C GLU A 15 -1.26 13.73 -3.94
N LYS A 16 -1.78 14.88 -3.50
CA LYS A 16 -3.07 15.41 -3.94
C LYS A 16 -2.98 16.93 -3.98
N GLU A 17 -3.63 17.53 -4.97
CA GLU A 17 -3.65 18.98 -5.14
C GLU A 17 -4.09 19.69 -3.86
N ASN A 18 -3.35 20.72 -3.46
CA ASN A 18 -3.57 21.52 -2.25
C ASN A 18 -3.55 20.74 -0.92
N CYS A 19 -2.95 19.55 -0.88
CA CYS A 19 -2.79 18.75 0.33
C CYS A 19 -1.31 18.49 0.62
N THR A 20 -0.94 18.36 1.89
CA THR A 20 0.40 17.90 2.28
C THR A 20 0.57 16.44 1.83
N PRO A 21 1.69 16.09 1.17
CA PRO A 21 1.97 14.71 0.79
C PRO A 21 2.01 13.78 2.00
N ILE A 22 1.48 12.57 1.84
CA ILE A 22 1.59 11.51 2.83
C ILE A 22 2.68 10.56 2.37
N ILE A 23 3.71 10.36 3.20
CA ILE A 23 4.84 9.49 2.89
C ILE A 23 4.76 8.25 3.78
N TYR A 24 4.85 7.08 3.16
CA TYR A 24 5.03 5.80 3.84
C TYR A 24 6.42 5.29 3.52
N GLU A 25 7.20 5.01 4.56
CA GLU A 25 8.60 4.59 4.43
C GLU A 25 8.74 3.12 4.01
N GLU A 26 9.92 2.75 3.52
CA GLU A 26 10.30 1.35 3.35
C GLU A 26 10.18 0.58 4.68
N GLY A 27 9.72 -0.67 4.61
CA GLY A 27 9.41 -1.52 5.77
C GLY A 27 8.03 -1.27 6.38
N THR A 28 7.25 -0.30 5.86
CA THR A 28 5.87 -0.11 6.32
C THR A 28 5.02 -1.32 5.96
N VAL A 29 4.31 -1.88 6.96
CA VAL A 29 3.36 -2.98 6.77
C VAL A 29 1.96 -2.42 6.59
N LEU A 30 1.25 -2.92 5.58
CA LEU A 30 -0.08 -2.47 5.18
C LEU A 30 -1.02 -3.65 5.13
N LYS A 31 -2.25 -3.47 5.61
CA LYS A 31 -3.26 -4.52 5.59
C LYS A 31 -4.03 -4.50 4.29
N VAL A 32 -4.18 -5.65 3.63
CA VAL A 32 -5.01 -5.77 2.43
C VAL A 32 -6.48 -5.79 2.83
N VAL A 33 -7.26 -4.88 2.25
CA VAL A 33 -8.71 -4.78 2.44
C VAL A 33 -9.45 -5.49 1.30
N MET A 34 -8.94 -5.34 0.08
CA MET A 34 -9.56 -5.88 -1.12
C MET A 34 -8.52 -6.02 -2.23
N GLN A 35 -8.73 -6.99 -3.12
CA GLN A 35 -7.97 -7.13 -4.35
C GLN A 35 -8.86 -6.87 -5.56
N THR A 36 -8.38 -6.05 -6.49
CA THR A 36 -8.92 -5.90 -7.84
C THR A 36 -8.04 -6.67 -8.83
N PRO A 37 -8.45 -6.85 -10.10
CA PRO A 37 -7.63 -7.55 -11.10
C PRO A 37 -6.24 -6.93 -11.35
N THR A 38 -6.04 -5.65 -10.98
CA THR A 38 -4.79 -4.92 -11.26
C THR A 38 -4.12 -4.35 -10.02
N SER A 39 -4.78 -4.35 -8.87
CA SER A 39 -4.34 -3.59 -7.69
C SER A 39 -4.81 -4.20 -6.38
N LEU A 40 -4.13 -3.89 -5.29
CA LEU A 40 -4.57 -4.15 -3.92
C LEU A 40 -5.03 -2.84 -3.29
N LEU A 41 -6.22 -2.83 -2.71
CA LEU A 41 -6.64 -1.80 -1.78
C LEU A 41 -6.08 -2.15 -0.41
N VAL A 42 -5.23 -1.26 0.10
CA VAL A 42 -4.57 -1.43 1.39
C VAL A 42 -4.99 -0.34 2.35
N THR A 43 -4.96 -0.68 3.64
CA THR A 43 -5.24 0.22 4.74
C THR A 43 -4.03 0.33 5.67
N THR A 44 -3.86 1.51 6.22
CA THR A 44 -2.81 1.87 7.17
C THR A 44 -3.37 1.90 8.58
N ASP A 45 -2.49 1.98 9.58
CA ASP A 45 -2.90 2.07 11.00
C ASP A 45 -3.79 3.29 11.29
N ASN A 46 -3.60 4.37 10.51
CA ASN A 46 -4.41 5.59 10.60
C ASN A 46 -5.73 5.49 9.83
N GLN A 47 -6.14 4.28 9.42
CA GLN A 47 -7.34 3.99 8.64
C GLN A 47 -7.39 4.69 7.27
N PHE A 48 -6.24 5.17 6.79
CA PHE A 48 -6.13 5.74 5.45
C PHE A 48 -5.98 4.61 4.43
N ASN A 49 -6.80 4.67 3.37
CA ASN A 49 -6.84 3.65 2.34
C ASN A 49 -6.24 4.17 1.04
N PHE A 50 -5.42 3.36 0.39
CA PHE A 50 -4.91 3.64 -0.95
C PHE A 50 -4.65 2.34 -1.72
N THR A 51 -4.33 2.46 -3.00
CA THR A 51 -4.11 1.31 -3.87
C THR A 51 -2.64 1.16 -4.23
N VAL A 52 -2.14 -0.08 -4.23
CA VAL A 52 -0.86 -0.46 -4.83
C VAL A 52 -1.10 -1.34 -6.06
N ALA A 53 -0.25 -1.27 -7.08
CA ALA A 53 -0.45 -2.05 -8.30
C ALA A 53 0.10 -3.47 -8.14
N LEU A 54 -0.61 -4.47 -8.68
CA LEU A 54 -0.17 -5.87 -8.65
C LEU A 54 1.13 -6.09 -9.44
N LYS A 55 1.33 -5.34 -10.53
CA LYS A 55 2.56 -5.38 -11.33
C LYS A 55 3.82 -4.97 -10.56
N ASP A 56 3.66 -4.29 -9.43
CA ASP A 56 4.77 -3.75 -8.63
C ASP A 56 5.14 -4.70 -7.46
N GLU A 57 4.52 -5.87 -7.39
CA GLU A 57 4.89 -6.93 -6.45
C GLU A 57 6.36 -7.33 -6.61
N ASN A 58 7.04 -7.59 -5.50
CA ASN A 58 8.47 -7.86 -5.37
C ASN A 58 9.40 -6.73 -5.86
N THR A 59 8.87 -5.56 -6.21
CA THR A 59 9.67 -4.39 -6.61
C THR A 59 9.41 -3.14 -5.77
N ILE A 60 8.15 -2.88 -5.40
CA ILE A 60 7.71 -1.79 -4.53
C ILE A 60 7.11 -2.35 -3.24
N TRP A 61 6.48 -3.52 -3.27
CA TRP A 61 5.89 -4.16 -2.11
C TRP A 61 5.98 -5.69 -2.23
N ARG A 62 5.83 -6.42 -1.14
CA ARG A 62 5.71 -7.90 -1.13
C ARG A 62 4.65 -8.37 -0.14
N GLU A 63 4.01 -9.50 -0.41
CA GLU A 63 3.13 -10.17 0.56
C GLU A 63 3.95 -10.89 1.64
N LEU A 64 3.44 -10.94 2.88
CA LEU A 64 4.05 -11.63 4.03
C LEU A 64 3.31 -12.91 4.40
#